data_AF-A0A221KFI2-F1
#
_entry.id   AF-A0A221KFI2-F1
#
_cell.length_a   1.000
_cell.length_b   1.000
_cell.length_c   1.000
_cell.angle_alpha   90.00
_cell.angle_beta   90.00
_cell.angle_gamma   90.00
#
_symmetry.space_group_name_H-M   'P 1'
#
loop_
_entity.id
_entity.type
_entity.pdbx_description
1 polymer ?
#
loop_
_entity_poly.entity_id
_entity_poly.type
_entity_poly.pdbx_seq_one_letter_code
_entity_poly.pdbx_strand_id
1 'polypeptide(L)'
;MKRLPITLVLTATITPPAGAIQLARTDAQQRLNDYLRAMAFYLDELARGTFDRLVFADNSASDVSALRELVAQRGLGTQVEILSFDGLDHPAHYGRGYGEFKLLDYVMQHAQLLQDLPPEAPVWKVTGRYILRNVAAVLASMPPQVELYCHCRNWPQRWVDLYVLGWQHQAYAKFLRGLYTQLREDVAPVSAEYHFRNAVDAAVGRLRIQRRFKVVCMLDGYRGVDNRNYTQDGAKLLLRRWAAKLAPWWWI
;
A
#
# COMPACT_ATOMS: atom_id res chain seq x y z
N MET A 1 -13.90 -25.10 -7.01
CA MET A 1 -12.80 -24.65 -6.12
C MET A 1 -13.28 -23.46 -5.32
N LYS A 2 -13.04 -23.41 -4.00
CA LYS A 2 -13.34 -22.22 -3.19
C LYS A 2 -12.37 -21.09 -3.57
N ARG A 3 -12.89 -19.85 -3.71
CA ARG A 3 -12.08 -18.64 -3.89
C ARG A 3 -11.24 -18.40 -2.62
N LEU A 4 -9.96 -18.03 -2.78
CA LEU A 4 -9.11 -17.64 -1.65
C LEU A 4 -9.54 -16.26 -1.12
N PRO A 5 -9.54 -16.04 0.21
CA PRO A 5 -9.86 -14.74 0.78
C PRO A 5 -8.80 -13.71 0.38
N ILE A 6 -9.23 -12.49 0.07
CA ILE A 6 -8.39 -11.34 -0.24
C ILE A 6 -8.39 -10.40 0.96
N THR A 7 -7.21 -10.03 1.46
CA THR A 7 -7.08 -9.03 2.54
C THR A 7 -6.48 -7.73 2.01
N LEU A 8 -7.15 -6.62 2.29
CA LEU A 8 -6.64 -5.27 2.02
C LEU A 8 -6.02 -4.69 3.29
N VAL A 9 -4.80 -4.17 3.20
CA VAL A 9 -4.07 -3.48 4.26
C VAL A 9 -3.95 -2.01 3.89
N LEU A 10 -4.54 -1.13 4.69
CA LEU A 10 -4.43 0.31 4.56
C LEU A 10 -3.37 0.83 5.53
N THR A 11 -2.27 1.38 5.00
CA THR A 11 -1.17 1.93 5.82
C THR A 11 -1.37 3.40 6.12
N ALA A 12 -1.15 3.80 7.36
CA ALA A 12 -1.33 5.16 7.82
C ALA A 12 -0.17 5.63 8.71
N THR A 13 0.02 6.94 8.65
CA THR A 13 0.73 7.74 9.64
C THR A 13 -0.12 9.00 9.78
N ILE A 14 -1.01 9.05 10.76
CA ILE A 14 -1.94 10.16 10.98
C ILE A 14 -1.18 11.35 11.56
N THR A 15 -0.38 11.12 12.61
CA THR A 15 0.44 12.14 13.26
C THR A 15 1.92 11.92 12.92
N PRO A 16 2.45 12.50 11.84
CA PRO A 16 3.87 12.37 11.53
C PRO A 16 4.74 13.04 12.60
N PRO A 17 5.98 12.55 12.85
CA PRO A 17 6.86 13.14 13.84
C PRO A 17 7.35 14.52 13.35
N ALA A 18 7.66 15.40 14.29
CA ALA A 18 8.21 16.72 13.97
C ALA A 18 9.53 16.58 13.19
N GLY A 19 9.71 17.35 12.12
CA GLY A 19 10.91 17.29 11.28
C GLY A 19 10.95 16.13 10.27
N ALA A 20 9.85 15.37 10.10
CA ALA A 20 9.76 14.42 9.00
C ALA A 20 9.95 15.12 7.64
N ILE A 21 10.90 14.59 6.86
CA ILE A 21 11.35 15.15 5.58
C ILE A 21 10.17 15.24 4.59
N GLN A 22 10.04 16.38 3.91
CA GLN A 22 9.09 16.60 2.80
C GLN A 22 7.63 16.30 3.13
N LEU A 23 7.08 16.92 4.18
CA LEU A 23 5.63 16.90 4.43
C LEU A 23 5.02 18.27 4.16
N ALA A 24 4.35 18.42 3.03
CA ALA A 24 3.48 19.57 2.78
C ALA A 24 2.15 19.48 3.55
N ARG A 25 1.80 18.28 4.04
CA ARG A 25 0.60 18.01 4.84
C ARG A 25 0.98 17.43 6.20
N THR A 26 1.29 18.33 7.13
CA THR A 26 1.68 18.05 8.53
C THR A 26 0.51 18.10 9.50
N ASP A 27 -0.60 18.75 9.12
CA ASP A 27 -1.80 18.86 9.94
C ASP A 27 -2.46 17.48 10.13
N ALA A 28 -2.44 16.99 11.38
CA ALA A 28 -2.97 15.69 11.76
C ALA A 28 -4.48 15.57 11.50
N GLN A 29 -5.25 16.65 11.71
CA GLN A 29 -6.69 16.65 11.48
C GLN A 29 -7.00 16.52 9.98
N GLN A 30 -6.27 17.26 9.14
CA GLN A 30 -6.42 17.14 7.69
C GLN A 30 -6.06 15.75 7.18
N ARG A 31 -5.03 15.12 7.75
CA ARG A 31 -4.64 13.74 7.41
C ARG A 31 -5.70 12.75 7.87
N LEU A 32 -6.19 12.87 9.10
CA LEU A 32 -7.28 12.04 9.62
C LEU A 32 -8.51 12.11 8.71
N ASN A 33 -8.89 13.30 8.25
CA ASN A 33 -9.99 13.48 7.30
C ASN A 33 -9.75 12.75 5.97
N ASP A 34 -8.51 12.74 5.45
CA ASP A 34 -8.21 11.96 4.24
C ASP A 34 -8.37 10.46 4.48
N TYR A 35 -7.89 9.95 5.62
CA TYR A 35 -8.04 8.53 5.97
C TYR A 35 -9.50 8.16 6.19
N LEU A 36 -10.30 8.99 6.87
CA LEU A 36 -11.74 8.76 7.04
C LEU A 36 -12.46 8.69 5.69
N ARG A 37 -12.16 9.62 4.79
CA ARG A 37 -12.73 9.64 3.43
C ARG A 37 -12.36 8.38 2.65
N ALA A 38 -11.08 7.97 2.69
CA ALA A 38 -10.64 6.77 2.00
C ALA A 38 -11.20 5.49 2.64
N MET A 39 -11.24 5.43 3.96
CA MET A 39 -11.82 4.32 4.73
C MET A 39 -13.30 4.12 4.38
N ALA A 40 -14.09 5.19 4.28
CA ALA A 40 -15.49 5.11 3.87
C ALA A 40 -15.64 4.42 2.49
N PHE A 41 -14.81 4.80 1.52
CA PHE A 41 -14.79 4.15 0.20
C PHE A 41 -14.45 2.65 0.31
N TYR A 42 -13.42 2.29 1.08
CA TYR A 42 -13.02 0.89 1.19
C TYR A 42 -14.03 0.04 1.98
N LEU A 43 -14.75 0.61 2.94
CA LEU A 43 -15.84 -0.09 3.62
C LEU A 43 -17.01 -0.40 2.68
N ASP A 44 -17.34 0.52 1.78
CA ASP A 44 -18.36 0.29 0.76
C ASP A 44 -17.91 -0.82 -0.22
N GLU A 45 -16.63 -0.87 -0.60
CA GLU A 45 -16.06 -1.94 -1.42
C GLU A 45 -16.00 -3.30 -0.71
N LEU A 46 -15.71 -3.30 0.60
CA LEU A 46 -15.76 -4.49 1.44
C LEU A 46 -17.19 -5.04 1.51
N ALA A 47 -18.19 -4.18 1.72
CA ALA A 47 -19.61 -4.57 1.74
C ALA A 47 -20.08 -5.15 0.40
N ARG A 48 -19.47 -4.74 -0.72
CA ARG A 48 -19.72 -5.32 -2.06
C ARG A 48 -19.01 -6.66 -2.31
N GLY A 49 -18.14 -7.10 -1.41
CA GLY A 49 -17.35 -8.32 -1.56
C GLY A 49 -16.17 -8.19 -2.53
N THR A 50 -15.68 -6.97 -2.77
CA THR A 50 -14.50 -6.72 -3.60
C THR A 50 -13.26 -7.43 -3.02
N PHE A 51 -13.15 -7.42 -1.69
CA PHE A 51 -12.21 -8.20 -0.89
C PHE A 51 -12.93 -8.66 0.39
N ASP A 52 -12.31 -9.53 1.16
CA ASP A 52 -12.97 -10.28 2.25
C ASP A 52 -12.62 -9.73 3.63
N ARG A 53 -11.46 -9.08 3.75
CA ARG A 53 -10.92 -8.57 5.01
C ARG A 53 -10.22 -7.23 4.79
N LEU A 54 -10.29 -6.35 5.79
CA LEU A 54 -9.58 -5.08 5.81
C LEU A 54 -8.79 -4.92 7.10
N VAL A 55 -7.52 -4.55 6.99
CA VAL A 55 -6.70 -4.12 8.12
C VAL A 55 -6.31 -2.67 7.90
N PHE A 56 -6.71 -1.77 8.79
CA PHE A 56 -6.15 -0.42 8.85
C PHE A 56 -5.06 -0.40 9.91
N ALA A 57 -3.90 0.18 9.58
CA ALA A 57 -2.78 0.23 10.51
C ALA A 57 -2.13 1.62 10.50
N ASP A 58 -2.09 2.25 11.67
CA ASP A 58 -1.39 3.50 11.94
C ASP A 58 -0.16 3.25 12.80
N ASN A 59 0.99 3.81 12.41
CA ASN A 59 2.23 3.71 13.17
C ASN A 59 2.56 4.95 14.01
N SER A 60 1.65 5.92 14.12
CA SER A 60 1.87 7.17 14.87
C SER A 60 1.20 7.21 16.24
N ALA A 61 0.66 6.07 16.71
CA ALA A 61 -0.13 5.98 17.94
C ALA A 61 -1.28 7.00 18.01
N SER A 62 -1.82 7.41 16.85
CA SER A 62 -2.89 8.39 16.80
C SER A 62 -4.21 7.81 17.31
N ASP A 63 -5.10 8.68 17.78
CA ASP A 63 -6.48 8.30 18.06
C ASP A 63 -7.19 7.88 16.77
N VAL A 64 -7.72 6.66 16.78
CA VAL A 64 -8.43 6.03 15.65
C VAL A 64 -9.91 5.79 15.97
N SER A 65 -10.44 6.41 17.03
CA SER A 65 -11.84 6.24 17.46
C SER A 65 -12.83 6.55 16.35
N ALA A 66 -12.63 7.66 15.61
CA ALA A 66 -13.47 8.01 14.46
C ALA A 66 -13.48 6.94 13.35
N LEU A 67 -12.35 6.24 13.13
CA LEU A 67 -12.28 5.12 12.18
C LEU A 67 -13.05 3.90 12.70
N ARG A 68 -12.95 3.61 14.00
CA ARG A 68 -13.71 2.51 14.65
C ARG A 68 -15.21 2.76 14.60
N GLU A 69 -15.64 3.99 14.89
CA GLU A 69 -17.05 4.39 14.77
C GLU A 69 -17.57 4.20 13.35
N LEU A 70 -16.78 4.62 12.34
CA LEU A 70 -17.16 4.43 10.94
C LEU A 70 -17.35 2.94 10.57
N VAL A 71 -16.47 2.06 11.06
CA VAL A 71 -16.63 0.59 10.89
C VAL A 71 -17.89 0.08 11.57
N ALA A 72 -18.13 0.50 12.82
CA ALA A 72 -19.29 0.07 13.60
C ALA A 72 -20.60 0.50 12.93
N GLN A 73 -20.68 1.73 12.42
CA GLN A 73 -21.84 2.25 11.67
C GLN A 73 -22.15 1.45 10.40
N ARG A 74 -21.15 0.77 9.82
CA ARG A 74 -21.34 -0.10 8.65
C ARG A 74 -21.64 -1.56 9.01
N GLY A 75 -21.55 -1.93 10.29
CA GLY A 75 -21.76 -3.32 10.73
C GLY A 75 -20.68 -4.29 10.25
N LEU A 76 -19.47 -3.81 9.94
CA LEU A 76 -18.39 -4.61 9.34
C LEU A 76 -17.30 -5.03 10.33
N GLY A 77 -17.55 -4.93 11.63
CA GLY A 77 -16.54 -5.13 12.69
C GLY A 77 -15.85 -6.49 12.70
N THR A 78 -16.46 -7.55 12.15
CA THR A 78 -15.83 -8.88 12.05
C THR A 78 -14.91 -9.04 10.84
N GLN A 79 -14.99 -8.12 9.86
CA GLN A 79 -14.19 -8.14 8.63
C GLN A 79 -13.11 -7.05 8.65
N VAL A 80 -13.13 -6.17 9.64
CA VAL A 80 -12.23 -5.01 9.73
C VAL A 80 -11.46 -5.05 11.04
N GLU A 81 -10.15 -4.93 10.94
CA GLU A 81 -9.25 -4.79 12.08
C GLU A 81 -8.54 -3.43 12.00
N ILE A 82 -8.44 -2.74 13.13
CA ILE A 82 -7.77 -1.43 13.23
C ILE A 82 -6.67 -1.52 14.28
N LEU A 83 -5.43 -1.30 13.82
CA LEU A 83 -4.22 -1.24 14.64
C LEU A 83 -3.72 0.21 14.69
N SER A 84 -3.41 0.69 15.89
CA SER A 84 -2.71 1.97 16.11
C SER A 84 -1.66 1.72 17.19
N PHE A 85 -0.41 2.03 16.88
CA PHE A 85 0.73 1.77 17.76
C PHE A 85 1.84 2.79 17.50
N ASP A 86 2.76 2.93 18.46
CA ASP A 86 3.95 3.75 18.27
C ASP A 86 5.02 2.96 17.49
N GLY A 87 5.12 3.24 16.19
CA GLY A 87 6.09 2.61 15.28
C GLY A 87 7.04 3.61 14.63
N LEU A 88 7.06 4.85 15.13
CA LEU A 88 7.94 5.93 14.68
C LEU A 88 9.19 6.09 15.57
N ASP A 89 9.51 5.05 16.34
CA ASP A 89 10.71 4.81 17.15
C ASP A 89 11.99 4.61 16.30
N HIS A 90 12.16 5.42 15.25
CA HIS A 90 13.32 5.43 14.39
C HIS A 90 13.66 6.86 13.94
N PRO A 91 14.92 7.15 13.61
CA PRO A 91 15.31 8.46 13.12
C PRO A 91 14.52 8.86 11.86
N ALA A 92 13.98 10.09 11.85
CA ALA A 92 13.16 10.60 10.74
C ALA A 92 13.89 10.60 9.38
N HIS A 93 15.22 10.66 9.39
CA HIS A 93 16.05 10.60 8.18
C HIS A 93 16.14 9.21 7.54
N TYR A 94 15.62 8.15 8.17
CA TYR A 94 15.53 6.82 7.53
C TYR A 94 14.50 6.80 6.39
N GLY A 95 13.64 7.81 6.32
CA GLY A 95 12.70 7.99 5.23
C GLY A 95 11.38 7.26 5.43
N ARG A 96 10.40 7.62 4.57
CA ARG A 96 9.01 7.16 4.73
C ARG A 96 8.82 5.69 4.39
N GLY A 97 9.60 5.17 3.43
CA GLY A 97 9.52 3.76 3.06
C GLY A 97 9.98 2.84 4.20
N TYR A 98 10.98 3.26 4.99
CA TYR A 98 11.38 2.54 6.21
C TYR A 98 10.19 2.39 7.16
N GLY A 99 9.56 3.51 7.53
CA GLY A 99 8.43 3.50 8.47
C GLY A 99 7.23 2.68 7.96
N GLU A 100 6.95 2.74 6.66
CA GLU A 100 5.84 2.00 6.05
C GLU A 100 6.07 0.48 6.02
N PHE A 101 7.29 0.02 5.72
CA PHE A 101 7.61 -1.41 5.73
C PHE A 101 7.79 -1.95 7.16
N LYS A 102 8.28 -1.13 8.10
CA LYS A 102 8.25 -1.49 9.53
C LYS A 102 6.82 -1.66 10.04
N LEU A 103 5.91 -0.79 9.59
CA LEU A 103 4.47 -0.92 9.87
C LEU A 103 3.90 -2.22 9.30
N LEU A 104 4.27 -2.59 8.07
CA LEU A 104 3.85 -3.87 7.48
C LEU A 104 4.34 -5.08 8.31
N ASP A 105 5.55 -5.04 8.84
CA ASP A 105 6.05 -6.12 9.70
C ASP A 105 5.18 -6.28 10.95
N TYR A 106 4.83 -5.16 11.58
CA TYR A 106 3.91 -5.16 12.72
C TYR A 106 2.53 -5.72 12.34
N VAL A 107 1.95 -5.28 11.22
CA VAL A 107 0.65 -5.78 10.75
C VAL A 107 0.67 -7.28 10.55
N MET A 108 1.68 -7.80 9.85
CA MET A 108 1.76 -9.23 9.54
C MET A 108 2.00 -10.10 10.76
N GLN A 109 2.55 -9.54 11.85
CA GLN A 109 2.77 -10.24 13.11
C GLN A 109 1.56 -10.13 14.06
N HIS A 110 0.84 -9.01 14.06
CA HIS A 110 -0.17 -8.69 15.08
C HIS A 110 -1.61 -8.79 14.59
N ALA A 111 -1.89 -8.63 13.29
CA ALA A 111 -3.26 -8.62 12.79
C ALA A 111 -3.87 -10.03 12.82
N GLN A 112 -4.94 -10.21 13.60
CA GLN A 112 -5.66 -11.47 13.72
C GLN A 112 -6.26 -11.91 12.38
N LEU A 113 -6.73 -10.97 11.56
CA LEU A 113 -7.29 -11.23 10.24
C LEU A 113 -6.28 -11.83 9.23
N LEU A 114 -4.98 -11.82 9.55
CA LEU A 114 -3.92 -12.37 8.70
C LEU A 114 -3.42 -13.74 9.16
N GLN A 115 -3.58 -14.11 10.43
CA GLN A 115 -2.96 -15.32 11.01
C GLN A 115 -3.39 -16.62 10.33
N ASP A 116 -4.69 -16.73 9.99
CA ASP A 116 -5.27 -17.94 9.38
C ASP A 116 -5.42 -17.86 7.86
N LEU A 117 -4.67 -16.96 7.20
CA LEU A 117 -4.71 -16.89 5.75
C LEU A 117 -3.99 -18.08 5.10
N PRO A 118 -4.61 -18.75 4.12
CA PRO A 118 -3.91 -19.72 3.30
C PRO A 118 -2.59 -19.14 2.72
N PRO A 119 -1.53 -19.93 2.56
CA PRO A 119 -0.23 -19.44 2.08
C PRO A 119 -0.29 -18.64 0.77
N GLU A 120 -1.16 -19.06 -0.15
CA GLU A 120 -1.34 -18.44 -1.48
C GLU A 120 -2.39 -17.30 -1.46
N ALA A 121 -3.02 -17.01 -0.31
CA ALA A 121 -4.05 -15.98 -0.22
C ALA A 121 -3.45 -14.59 -0.51
N PRO A 122 -4.08 -13.79 -1.37
CA PRO A 122 -3.56 -12.48 -1.74
C PRO A 122 -3.78 -11.46 -0.61
N VAL A 123 -2.71 -10.74 -0.29
CA VAL A 123 -2.71 -9.57 0.58
C VAL A 123 -2.29 -8.37 -0.25
N TRP A 124 -3.01 -7.26 -0.08
CA TRP A 124 -2.76 -6.04 -0.84
C TRP A 124 -2.57 -4.87 0.10
N LYS A 125 -1.44 -4.17 0.00
CA LYS A 125 -1.27 -2.88 0.63
C LYS A 125 -1.76 -1.76 -0.28
N VAL A 126 -2.46 -0.81 0.32
CA VAL A 126 -2.70 0.52 -0.26
C VAL A 126 -2.34 1.59 0.78
N THR A 127 -1.71 2.69 0.35
CA THR A 127 -1.54 3.84 1.25
C THR A 127 -2.91 4.39 1.65
N GLY A 128 -3.22 4.35 2.94
CA GLY A 128 -4.59 4.45 3.47
C GLY A 128 -5.31 5.76 3.20
N ARG A 129 -4.61 6.85 2.86
CA ARG A 129 -5.23 8.14 2.51
C ARG A 129 -5.60 8.28 1.02
N TYR A 130 -5.21 7.32 0.19
CA TYR A 130 -5.55 7.29 -1.23
C TYR A 130 -6.75 6.39 -1.50
N ILE A 131 -7.60 6.84 -2.41
CA ILE A 131 -8.72 6.06 -2.95
C ILE A 131 -8.26 5.43 -4.25
N LEU A 132 -8.19 4.10 -4.30
CA LEU A 132 -7.98 3.34 -5.51
C LEU A 132 -9.35 3.09 -6.18
N ARG A 133 -9.78 4.02 -7.05
CA ARG A 133 -11.14 4.04 -7.62
C ARG A 133 -11.51 2.76 -8.37
N ASN A 134 -10.53 2.07 -8.94
CA ASN A 134 -10.71 0.80 -9.65
C ASN A 134 -10.14 -0.39 -8.88
N VAL A 135 -10.22 -0.37 -7.54
CA VAL A 135 -9.66 -1.40 -6.65
C VAL A 135 -10.07 -2.81 -7.08
N ALA A 136 -11.35 -3.07 -7.35
CA ALA A 136 -11.81 -4.39 -7.79
C ALA A 136 -11.05 -4.93 -9.01
N ALA A 137 -10.84 -4.09 -10.03
CA ALA A 137 -10.11 -4.48 -11.23
C ALA A 137 -8.61 -4.69 -10.97
N VAL A 138 -8.01 -3.90 -10.07
CA VAL A 138 -6.59 -4.05 -9.69
C VAL A 138 -6.38 -5.35 -8.92
N LEU A 139 -7.19 -5.61 -7.88
CA LEU A 139 -7.09 -6.81 -7.05
C LEU A 139 -7.27 -8.09 -7.89
N ALA A 140 -8.28 -8.11 -8.77
CA ALA A 140 -8.55 -9.23 -9.67
C ALA A 140 -7.44 -9.46 -10.72
N SER A 141 -6.56 -8.49 -10.93
CA SER A 141 -5.53 -8.58 -11.97
C SER A 141 -4.29 -9.38 -11.57
N MET A 142 -4.14 -9.74 -10.29
CA MET A 142 -3.01 -10.51 -9.80
C MET A 142 -3.07 -11.95 -10.33
N PRO A 143 -2.06 -12.41 -11.09
CA PRO A 143 -2.04 -13.79 -11.56
C PRO A 143 -1.91 -14.77 -10.38
N PRO A 144 -2.58 -15.94 -10.39
CA PRO A 144 -2.58 -16.88 -9.27
C PRO A 144 -1.19 -17.37 -8.85
N GLN A 145 -0.24 -17.45 -9.77
CA GLN A 145 1.12 -17.95 -9.53
C GLN A 145 2.11 -16.85 -9.11
N VAL A 146 1.68 -15.60 -9.02
CA VAL A 146 2.58 -14.49 -8.67
C VAL A 146 2.66 -14.36 -7.16
N GLU A 147 3.87 -14.39 -6.63
CA GLU A 147 4.15 -14.22 -5.20
C GLU A 147 4.25 -12.74 -4.80
N LEU A 148 4.74 -11.89 -5.70
CA LEU A 148 4.84 -10.44 -5.50
C LEU A 148 4.39 -9.69 -6.75
N TYR A 149 3.50 -8.72 -6.57
CA TYR A 149 2.92 -7.92 -7.63
C TYR A 149 3.11 -6.44 -7.33
N CYS A 150 3.96 -5.79 -8.10
CA CYS A 150 4.31 -4.38 -7.92
C CYS A 150 4.34 -3.66 -9.27
N HIS A 151 4.21 -2.33 -9.26
CA HIS A 151 4.29 -1.52 -10.47
C HIS A 151 5.66 -0.84 -10.58
N CYS A 152 6.55 -1.44 -11.36
CA CYS A 152 7.87 -0.93 -11.65
C CYS A 152 7.86 -0.05 -12.93
N ARG A 153 8.66 1.02 -12.93
CA ARG A 153 8.93 1.88 -14.08
C ARG A 153 10.42 1.96 -14.35
N ASN A 154 10.80 2.14 -15.61
CA ASN A 154 12.19 2.39 -16.00
C ASN A 154 12.39 3.80 -16.55
N TRP A 155 11.31 4.52 -16.87
CA TRP A 155 11.33 5.87 -17.41
C TRP A 155 10.35 6.78 -16.65
N PRO A 156 10.70 8.05 -16.32
CA PRO A 156 11.98 8.73 -16.58
C PRO A 156 13.13 8.25 -15.67
N GLN A 157 12.83 7.49 -14.61
CA GLN A 157 13.81 6.91 -13.71
C GLN A 157 13.41 5.49 -13.30
N ARG A 158 14.38 4.68 -12.85
CA ARG A 158 14.12 3.36 -12.29
C ARG A 158 13.41 3.51 -10.94
N TRP A 159 12.16 3.07 -10.90
CA TRP A 159 11.27 3.35 -9.78
C TRP A 159 10.30 2.19 -9.57
N VAL A 160 9.69 2.17 -8.39
CA VAL A 160 8.53 1.33 -8.07
C VAL A 160 7.49 2.19 -7.36
N ASP A 161 6.24 2.12 -7.81
CA ASP A 161 5.17 2.80 -7.11
C ASP A 161 4.84 2.00 -5.85
N LEU A 162 5.12 2.57 -4.67
CA LEU A 162 4.83 1.90 -3.40
C LEU A 162 3.38 2.10 -2.94
N TYR A 163 2.59 2.96 -3.56
CA TYR A 163 1.22 3.26 -3.10
C TYR A 163 0.28 2.05 -3.10
N VAL A 164 0.53 1.08 -3.99
CA VAL A 164 -0.22 -0.18 -4.10
C VAL A 164 0.77 -1.32 -4.30
N LEU A 165 0.69 -2.35 -3.47
CA LEU A 165 1.54 -3.54 -3.54
C LEU A 165 0.70 -4.78 -3.25
N GLY A 166 0.81 -5.84 -4.06
CA GLY A 166 0.16 -7.12 -3.83
C GLY A 166 1.19 -8.21 -3.56
N TRP A 167 0.89 -9.15 -2.67
CA TRP A 167 1.71 -10.33 -2.43
C TRP A 167 0.86 -11.51 -1.97
N GLN A 168 1.36 -12.73 -2.13
CA GLN A 168 0.78 -13.89 -1.46
C GLN A 168 1.20 -13.91 0.00
N HIS A 169 0.31 -14.33 0.91
CA HIS A 169 0.57 -14.36 2.36
C HIS A 169 1.96 -14.92 2.72
N GLN A 170 2.34 -16.07 2.17
CA GLN A 170 3.64 -16.71 2.41
C GLN A 170 4.85 -15.92 1.87
N ALA A 171 4.67 -15.17 0.78
CA ALA A 171 5.73 -14.42 0.14
C ALA A 171 6.23 -13.27 1.01
N TYR A 172 5.40 -12.81 1.96
CA TYR A 172 5.79 -11.80 2.93
C TYR A 172 7.02 -12.25 3.72
N ALA A 173 6.96 -13.44 4.33
CA ALA A 173 8.06 -13.99 5.12
C ALA A 173 9.33 -14.25 4.30
N LYS A 174 9.17 -14.58 3.01
CA LYS A 174 10.30 -14.88 2.10
C LYS A 174 11.04 -13.63 1.62
N PHE A 175 10.36 -12.49 1.50
CA PHE A 175 10.92 -11.31 0.81
C PHE A 175 10.68 -9.97 1.51
N LEU A 176 9.48 -9.70 2.01
CA LEU A 176 9.12 -8.38 2.53
C LEU A 176 9.51 -8.21 4.01
N ARG A 177 9.54 -9.30 4.78
CA ARG A 177 9.86 -9.27 6.20
C ARG A 177 11.25 -8.69 6.46
N GLY A 178 11.34 -7.66 7.30
CA GLY A 178 12.59 -7.00 7.64
C GLY A 178 13.19 -6.13 6.52
N LEU A 179 12.53 -6.04 5.35
CA LEU A 179 13.06 -5.32 4.20
C LEU A 179 13.22 -3.81 4.48
N TYR A 180 12.45 -3.26 5.43
CA TYR A 180 12.53 -1.87 5.84
C TYR A 180 13.97 -1.42 6.17
N THR A 181 14.80 -2.32 6.73
CA THR A 181 16.21 -2.05 7.06
C THR A 181 17.06 -1.69 5.84
N GLN A 182 16.67 -2.16 4.65
CA GLN A 182 17.34 -1.90 3.38
C GLN A 182 16.78 -0.67 2.66
N LEU A 183 15.69 -0.07 3.16
CA LEU A 183 15.01 1.09 2.56
C LEU A 183 15.43 2.42 3.20
N ARG A 184 16.52 2.41 3.96
CA ARG A 184 17.09 3.56 4.67
C ARG A 184 17.63 4.61 3.69
N GLU A 185 17.04 5.79 3.71
CA GLU A 185 17.41 6.92 2.83
C GLU A 185 18.64 7.72 3.32
N ASP A 186 19.21 7.36 4.47
CA ASP A 186 20.40 8.01 5.03
C ASP A 186 21.72 7.36 4.61
N VAL A 187 21.67 6.10 4.15
CA VAL A 187 22.86 5.35 3.71
C VAL A 187 23.30 5.76 2.30
N ALA A 188 22.35 6.17 1.46
CA ALA A 188 22.59 6.72 0.14
C ALA A 188 21.49 7.74 -0.17
N PRO A 189 21.76 8.83 -0.91
CA PRO A 189 20.79 9.88 -1.22
C PRO A 189 19.76 9.43 -2.28
N VAL A 190 19.26 8.20 -2.17
CA VAL A 190 18.27 7.61 -3.06
C VAL A 190 17.05 7.21 -2.24
N SER A 191 15.88 7.46 -2.81
CA SER A 191 14.58 7.20 -2.16
C SER A 191 14.35 5.72 -1.87
N ALA A 192 13.49 5.41 -0.90
CA ALA A 192 13.05 4.05 -0.61
C ALA A 192 12.51 3.30 -1.84
N GLU A 193 11.84 3.98 -2.77
CA GLU A 193 11.36 3.37 -4.03
C GLU A 193 12.49 2.84 -4.92
N TYR A 194 13.64 3.50 -4.91
CA TYR A 194 14.83 3.04 -5.64
C TYR A 194 15.43 1.80 -4.97
N HIS A 195 15.58 1.83 -3.64
CA HIS A 195 16.05 0.68 -2.86
C HIS A 195 15.14 -0.54 -3.03
N PHE A 196 13.82 -0.35 -2.93
CA PHE A 196 12.86 -1.43 -3.13
C PHE A 196 12.91 -1.97 -4.56
N ARG A 197 13.09 -1.08 -5.56
CA ARG A 197 13.23 -1.53 -6.95
C ARG A 197 14.46 -2.42 -7.14
N ASN A 198 15.59 -2.08 -6.53
CA ASN A 198 16.80 -2.91 -6.57
C ASN A 198 16.60 -4.25 -5.87
N ALA A 199 15.93 -4.27 -4.71
CA ALA A 199 15.58 -5.50 -4.00
C ALA A 199 14.69 -6.41 -4.85
N VAL A 200 13.69 -5.84 -5.53
CA VAL A 200 12.81 -6.56 -6.48
C VAL A 200 13.60 -7.14 -7.64
N ASP A 201 14.47 -6.35 -8.27
CA ASP A 201 15.28 -6.82 -9.40
C ASP A 201 16.25 -7.94 -8.98
N ALA A 202 16.84 -7.85 -7.77
CA ALA A 202 17.70 -8.90 -7.23
C ALA A 202 16.95 -10.20 -6.91
N ALA A 203 15.65 -10.12 -6.59
CA ALA A 203 14.81 -11.26 -6.24
C ALA A 203 14.22 -11.99 -7.46
N VAL A 204 14.38 -11.45 -8.66
CA VAL A 204 13.99 -12.13 -9.91
C VAL A 204 14.70 -13.49 -10.01
N GLY A 205 13.95 -14.54 -10.32
CA GLY A 205 14.45 -15.92 -10.36
C GLY A 205 14.38 -16.65 -9.02
N ARG A 206 14.33 -15.93 -7.89
CA ARG A 206 14.09 -16.50 -6.55
C ARG A 206 12.62 -16.45 -6.13
N LEU A 207 11.90 -15.43 -6.61
CA LEU A 207 10.46 -15.27 -6.42
C LEU A 207 9.76 -15.12 -7.78
N ARG A 208 8.50 -15.57 -7.84
CA ARG A 208 7.60 -15.31 -8.97
C ARG A 208 7.06 -13.88 -8.89
N ILE A 209 7.81 -12.92 -9.42
CA ILE A 209 7.47 -11.49 -9.35
C ILE A 209 6.89 -10.98 -10.65
N GLN A 210 5.70 -10.36 -10.58
CA GLN A 210 5.15 -9.56 -11.67
C GLN A 210 5.44 -8.08 -11.41
N ARG A 211 6.33 -7.51 -12.22
CA ARG A 211 6.83 -6.13 -12.06
C ARG A 211 5.96 -5.06 -12.74
N ARG A 212 4.83 -5.43 -13.34
CA ARG A 212 3.91 -4.49 -13.98
C ARG A 212 2.47 -4.92 -13.81
N PHE A 213 1.65 -4.02 -13.26
CA PHE A 213 0.22 -4.21 -13.19
C PHE A 213 -0.42 -4.32 -14.58
N LYS A 214 -1.29 -5.31 -14.76
CA LYS A 214 -2.12 -5.49 -15.95
C LYS A 214 -3.21 -4.42 -16.07
N VAL A 215 -3.57 -3.81 -14.93
CA VAL A 215 -4.55 -2.72 -14.84
C VAL A 215 -3.86 -1.49 -14.26
N VAL A 216 -4.08 -0.33 -14.89
CA VAL A 216 -3.55 0.95 -14.39
C VAL A 216 -4.31 1.36 -13.14
N CYS A 217 -3.60 1.67 -12.05
CA CYS A 217 -4.22 2.16 -10.82
C CYS A 217 -4.77 3.58 -11.00
N MET A 218 -6.07 3.76 -10.76
CA MET A 218 -6.76 5.05 -10.71
C MET A 218 -6.77 5.54 -9.26
N LEU A 219 -5.66 6.14 -8.82
CA LEU A 219 -5.55 6.73 -7.49
C LEU A 219 -6.22 8.11 -7.47
N ASP A 220 -6.83 8.45 -6.35
CA ASP A 220 -7.35 9.78 -6.00
C ASP A 220 -6.95 10.12 -4.55
N GLY A 221 -6.63 11.39 -4.30
CA GLY A 221 -6.25 11.91 -2.99
C GLY A 221 -4.97 12.74 -3.00
N TYR A 222 -4.65 13.38 -1.90
CA TYR A 222 -3.56 14.35 -1.86
C TYR A 222 -2.24 13.70 -1.44
N ARG A 223 -1.18 13.97 -2.20
CA ARG A 223 0.18 13.52 -1.85
C ARG A 223 0.70 14.27 -0.64
N GLY A 224 1.23 13.52 0.34
CA GLY A 224 1.85 14.13 1.52
C GLY A 224 3.13 14.91 1.23
N VAL A 225 3.78 14.65 0.08
CA VAL A 225 5.06 15.29 -0.31
C VAL A 225 4.85 16.71 -0.84
N ASP A 226 3.88 16.91 -1.73
CA ASP A 226 3.71 18.16 -2.50
C ASP A 226 2.28 18.73 -2.42
N ASN A 227 1.40 18.14 -1.61
CA ASN A 227 -0.04 18.46 -1.50
C ASN A 227 -0.78 18.47 -2.85
N ARG A 228 -0.21 17.86 -3.90
CA ARG A 228 -0.87 17.75 -5.20
C ARG A 228 -1.97 16.69 -5.12
N ASN A 229 -3.12 17.02 -5.70
CA ASN A 229 -4.19 16.06 -5.85
C ASN A 229 -3.77 15.01 -6.90
N TYR A 230 -3.84 13.73 -6.57
CA TYR A 230 -3.75 12.62 -7.51
C TYR A 230 -5.03 12.53 -8.36
N THR A 231 -5.64 13.63 -8.78
CA THR A 231 -6.58 13.55 -9.90
C THR A 231 -5.74 13.33 -11.15
N GLN A 232 -5.48 12.07 -11.51
CA GLN A 232 -4.74 11.78 -12.73
C GLN A 232 -5.51 12.40 -13.91
N ASP A 233 -4.90 13.40 -14.58
CA ASP A 233 -5.42 13.96 -15.83
C ASP A 233 -5.85 12.82 -16.75
N GLY A 234 -7.12 12.79 -17.15
CA GLY A 234 -7.69 11.68 -17.94
C GLY A 234 -6.85 11.32 -19.17
N ALA A 235 -6.18 12.31 -19.78
CA ALA A 235 -5.25 12.11 -20.90
C ALA A 235 -4.01 11.26 -20.54
N LYS A 236 -3.38 11.49 -19.38
CA LYS A 236 -2.22 10.70 -18.93
C LYS A 236 -2.62 9.26 -18.59
N LEU A 237 -3.80 9.09 -17.99
CA LEU A 237 -4.34 7.77 -17.67
C LEU A 237 -4.64 6.98 -18.96
N LEU A 238 -5.28 7.62 -19.94
CA LEU A 238 -5.55 7.03 -21.25
C LEU A 238 -4.25 6.63 -21.95
N LEU A 239 -3.25 7.51 -21.99
CA LEU A 239 -1.97 7.25 -22.63
C LEU A 239 -1.24 6.07 -21.97
N ARG A 240 -1.24 5.98 -20.63
CA ARG A 240 -0.71 4.83 -19.89
C ARG A 240 -1.49 3.54 -20.17
N ARG A 241 -2.82 3.61 -20.25
CA ARG A 241 -3.68 2.46 -20.55
C ARG A 241 -3.43 1.93 -21.96
N TRP A 242 -3.26 2.83 -22.94
CA TRP A 242 -2.91 2.49 -24.31
C TRP A 242 -1.48 1.94 -24.40
N ALA A 243 -0.50 2.59 -23.77
CA ALA A 243 0.88 2.10 -23.73
C ALA A 243 0.99 0.71 -23.07
N ALA A 244 0.28 0.46 -21.98
CA ALA A 244 0.26 -0.86 -21.33
C ALA A 244 -0.33 -1.97 -22.23
N LYS A 245 -1.22 -1.62 -23.16
CA LYS A 245 -1.81 -2.55 -24.13
C LYS A 245 -0.96 -2.73 -25.39
N LEU A 246 -0.47 -1.62 -25.96
CA LEU A 246 0.20 -1.59 -27.27
C LEU A 246 1.71 -1.82 -27.18
N ALA A 247 2.33 -1.45 -26.05
CA ALA A 247 3.75 -1.59 -25.80
C ALA A 247 4.01 -2.04 -24.35
N PRO A 248 3.60 -3.28 -23.97
CA PRO A 248 3.81 -3.81 -22.61
C PRO A 248 5.30 -3.93 -22.22
N TRP A 249 6.21 -3.88 -23.19
CA TRP A 249 7.67 -3.79 -22.98
C TRP A 249 8.16 -2.36 -22.66
N TRP A 250 7.32 -1.33 -22.85
CA TRP A 250 7.68 0.06 -22.56
C TRP A 250 7.20 0.48 -21.16
N TRP A 251 8.13 0.61 -20.21
CA TRP A 251 7.87 0.73 -18.77
C TRP A 251 7.82 2.20 -18.32
N ILE A 252 6.74 2.89 -18.73
CA ILE A 252 6.37 4.27 -18.34
C ILE A 252 5.31 4.25 -17.22
#